data_AF-A0A1T5BPR1-F1
#
_entry.id   AF-A0A1T5BPR1-F1
#
_cell.length_a   1.000
_cell.length_b   1.000
_cell.length_c   1.000
_cell.angle_alpha   90.00
_cell.angle_beta   90.00
_cell.angle_gamma   90.00
#
_symmetry.space_group_name_H-M   'P 1'
#
loop_
_entity.id
_entity.type
_entity.pdbx_description
1 polymer ?
#
loop_
_entity_poly.entity_id
_entity_poly.type
_entity_poly.pdbx_seq_one_letter_code
_entity_poly.pdbx_strand_id
1 'polypeptide(L)'
;MLSLIILFVLSISGMYYFLKLRKLDKSKSDVIASIIIFAPVINNLSINRKVKDIILIFMLFIAVVLYKICINNIERKNLHIVEKIKNNLEE
;
A
#
# COMPACT_ATOMS: atom_id res chain seq x y z
N MET A 1 -9.92 15.44 16.00
CA MET A 1 -9.14 16.23 15.01
C MET A 1 -7.96 15.44 14.45
N LEU A 2 -7.02 14.96 15.28
CA LEU A 2 -5.89 14.13 14.79
C LEU A 2 -6.34 12.91 13.96
N SER A 3 -7.27 12.11 14.48
CA SER A 3 -7.83 10.94 13.78
C SER A 3 -8.39 11.28 12.39
N LEU A 4 -9.08 12.41 12.25
CA LEU A 4 -9.62 12.90 10.97
C LEU A 4 -8.51 13.28 9.99
N ILE A 5 -7.45 13.92 10.48
CA ILE A 5 -6.28 14.25 9.66
C ILE A 5 -5.61 12.97 9.15
N ILE A 6 -5.42 11.98 10.02
CA ILE A 6 -4.84 10.68 9.64
C ILE A 6 -5.74 9.98 8.61
N LEU A 7 -7.07 10.00 8.79
CA LEU A 7 -8.01 9.42 7.85
C LEU A 7 -7.96 10.08 6.47
N PHE A 8 -7.79 11.41 6.45
CA PHE A 8 -7.67 12.18 5.22
C PHE A 8 -6.37 11.85 4.47
N VAL A 9 -5.25 11.82 5.18
CA VAL A 9 -3.95 11.43 4.62
C VAL A 9 -3.99 9.98 4.12
N LEU A 10 -4.60 9.06 4.87
CA LEU A 10 -4.77 7.66 4.47
C LEU A 10 -5.62 7.54 3.20
N SER A 11 -6.69 8.33 3.07
CA SER A 11 -7.54 8.31 1.89
C SER A 11 -6.78 8.78 0.64
N ILE A 12 -6.06 9.89 0.73
CA ILE A 12 -5.29 10.44 -0.41
C ILE A 12 -4.15 9.51 -0.80
N SER A 13 -3.30 9.15 0.16
CA SER A 13 -2.13 8.30 -0.08
C SER A 13 -2.53 6.88 -0.48
N GLY A 14 -3.55 6.32 0.17
CA GLY A 14 -4.13 5.02 -0.17
C GLY A 14 -4.68 5.00 -1.59
N MET A 15 -5.44 6.01 -1.99
CA MET A 15 -5.98 6.08 -3.35
C MET A 15 -4.87 6.19 -4.41
N TYR A 16 -3.82 6.96 -4.12
CA TYR A 16 -2.64 7.04 -4.99
C TYR A 16 -1.96 5.66 -5.15
N TYR A 17 -1.72 4.94 -4.05
CA TYR A 17 -1.13 3.62 -4.10
C TYR A 17 -2.05 2.59 -4.75
N PHE A 18 -3.35 2.65 -4.51
CA PHE A 18 -4.34 1.80 -5.15
C PHE A 18 -4.24 1.89 -6.68
N LEU A 19 -4.27 3.11 -7.23
CA LEU A 19 -4.19 3.33 -8.68
C LEU A 19 -2.88 2.83 -9.29
N LYS A 20 -1.75 3.06 -8.60
CA LYS A 20 -0.45 2.56 -9.05
C LYS A 20 -0.37 1.04 -8.99
N LEU A 21 -0.74 0.45 -7.86
CA LEU A 21 -0.71 -1.00 -7.66
C LEU A 21 -1.69 -1.72 -8.57
N ARG A 22 -2.83 -1.12 -8.91
CA ARG A 22 -3.82 -1.75 -9.79
C ARG A 22 -3.25 -2.10 -11.16
N LYS A 23 -2.28 -1.32 -11.65
CA LYS A 23 -1.58 -1.57 -12.92
C LYS A 23 -0.48 -2.63 -12.80
N LEU A 24 -0.04 -2.95 -11.59
CA LEU A 24 1.15 -3.74 -11.30
C LEU A 24 0.81 -5.09 -10.68
N ASP A 25 0.04 -5.08 -9.60
CA ASP A 25 -0.42 -6.23 -8.85
C ASP A 25 -1.81 -5.95 -8.27
N LYS A 26 -2.83 -6.54 -8.90
CA LYS A 26 -4.23 -6.38 -8.51
C LYS A 26 -4.47 -6.86 -7.07
N SER A 27 -3.81 -7.93 -6.63
CA SER A 27 -4.00 -8.47 -5.28
C SER A 27 -3.57 -7.49 -4.19
N LYS A 28 -2.44 -6.82 -4.38
CA LYS A 28 -1.92 -5.81 -3.45
C LYS A 28 -2.75 -4.53 -3.49
N SER A 29 -3.27 -4.18 -4.66
CA SER A 29 -4.23 -3.08 -4.84
C SER A 29 -5.51 -3.32 -4.04
N ASP A 30 -6.07 -4.53 -4.09
CA ASP A 30 -7.28 -4.89 -3.35
C ASP A 30 -7.07 -4.84 -1.83
N VAL A 31 -5.86 -5.14 -1.34
CA VAL A 31 -5.49 -4.96 0.07
C VAL A 31 -5.45 -3.47 0.47
N ILE A 32 -4.96 -2.59 -0.40
CA ILE A 32 -5.03 -1.14 -0.10
C ILE A 32 -6.47 -0.64 -0.14
N ALA A 33 -7.28 -1.12 -1.08
CA ALA A 33 -8.70 -0.78 -1.13
C ALA A 33 -9.43 -1.19 0.15
N SER A 34 -9.18 -2.40 0.66
CA SER A 34 -9.78 -2.86 1.93
C SER A 34 -9.32 -2.02 3.12
N ILE A 35 -8.05 -1.59 3.18
CA ILE A 35 -7.56 -0.65 4.20
C ILE A 35 -8.34 0.68 4.18
N ILE A 36 -8.55 1.26 3.00
CA ILE A 36 -9.29 2.53 2.84
C ILE A 36 -10.74 2.38 3.31
N ILE A 37 -11.39 1.27 2.95
CA ILE A 37 -12.79 0.99 3.33
C ILE A 37 -12.92 0.70 4.84
N PHE A 38 -11.94 0.04 5.45
CA PHE A 38 -11.97 -0.29 6.88
C PHE A 38 -11.61 0.88 7.80
N ALA A 39 -10.83 1.86 7.34
CA ALA A 39 -10.40 2.97 8.20
C ALA A 39 -11.56 3.80 8.80
N PRO A 40 -12.64 4.14 8.06
CA PRO A 40 -13.84 4.75 8.65
C PRO A 40 -14.50 3.89 9.74
N VAL A 41 -14.54 2.57 9.55
CA VAL A 41 -15.12 1.61 10.51
C VAL A 41 -14.32 1.64 11.82
N ILE A 42 -12.98 1.61 11.72
CA ILE A 42 -12.09 1.71 12.89
C ILE A 42 -12.29 3.03 13.63
N ASN A 43 -12.43 4.14 12.89
CA ASN A 43 -12.64 5.44 13.49
C ASN A 43 -14.00 5.55 14.22
N ASN A 44 -15.02 4.79 13.80
CA ASN A 44 -16.34 4.77 14.42
C ASN A 44 -16.52 3.78 15.57
N LEU A 45 -15.60 2.84 15.81
CA LEU A 45 -15.67 1.90 16.94
C LEU A 45 -15.65 2.63 18.29
N SER A 46 -16.36 2.16 19.32
CA SER A 46 -16.34 2.77 20.66
C SER A 46 -15.10 2.39 21.48
N ILE A 47 -13.91 2.62 20.94
CA ILE A 47 -12.60 2.30 21.54
C ILE A 47 -11.89 3.59 21.99
N ASN A 48 -10.97 3.47 22.95
CA ASN A 48 -10.09 4.55 23.39
C ASN A 48 -9.43 5.26 22.18
N ARG A 49 -9.52 6.59 22.17
CA ARG A 49 -9.01 7.44 21.10
C ARG A 49 -7.52 7.21 20.78
N LYS A 50 -6.67 7.01 21.80
CA LYS A 50 -5.24 6.73 21.58
C LYS A 50 -5.02 5.44 20.80
N VAL A 51 -5.81 4.40 21.11
CA VAL A 51 -5.73 3.11 20.44
C VAL A 51 -6.20 3.24 18.99
N LYS A 52 -7.26 4.00 18.72
CA LYS A 52 -7.71 4.30 17.35
C LYS A 52 -6.62 4.98 16.52
N ASP A 53 -6.00 6.02 17.07
CA ASP A 53 -4.96 6.77 16.38
C ASP A 53 -3.76 5.85 16.03
N ILE A 54 -3.36 4.97 16.95
CA ILE A 54 -2.32 3.96 16.70
C ILE A 54 -2.73 2.99 15.57
N ILE A 55 -3.96 2.47 15.59
CA ILE A 55 -4.45 1.55 14.55
C ILE A 55 -4.46 2.24 13.18
N LEU A 56 -4.93 3.49 13.11
CA LEU A 56 -4.96 4.26 11.86
C LEU A 56 -3.55 4.53 11.32
N ILE A 57 -2.60 4.85 12.19
CA ILE A 57 -1.17 4.99 11.81
C ILE A 57 -0.63 3.66 11.29
N PHE A 58 -0.97 2.55 11.94
CA PHE A 58 -0.53 1.22 11.53
C PHE A 58 -1.09 0.83 10.14
N MET A 59 -2.36 1.15 9.87
CA MET A 59 -2.97 0.98 8.54
C MET A 59 -2.23 1.78 7.47
N LEU A 60 -1.84 3.02 7.78
CA LEU A 60 -1.06 3.86 6.88
C LEU A 60 0.32 3.26 6.60
N PHE A 61 0.98 2.74 7.63
CA PHE A 61 2.27 2.07 7.51
C PHE A 61 2.18 0.83 6.61
N ILE A 62 1.15 -0.01 6.78
CA ILE A 62 0.91 -1.18 5.92
C ILE A 62 0.76 -0.76 4.46
N ALA A 63 -0.03 0.28 4.18
CA ALA A 63 -0.24 0.77 2.81
C ALA A 63 1.09 1.18 2.14
N VAL A 64 1.96 1.89 2.87
CA VAL A 64 3.28 2.31 2.39
C VAL A 64 4.21 1.11 2.16
N VAL A 65 4.24 0.15 3.09
CA VAL A 65 5.08 -1.05 2.98
C VAL A 65 4.66 -1.91 1.79
N LEU A 66 3.35 -2.13 1.59
CA LEU A 66 2.82 -2.87 0.45
C LEU A 66 3.22 -2.24 -0.88
N TYR A 67 3.16 -0.91 -0.95
CA TYR A 67 3.60 -0.18 -2.13
C TYR A 67 5.11 -0.36 -2.41
N LYS A 68 5.96 -0.23 -1.38
CA LYS A 68 7.41 -0.46 -1.50
C LYS A 68 7.75 -1.88 -1.95
N ILE A 69 7.10 -2.90 -1.37
CA ILE A 69 7.32 -4.30 -1.75
C ILE A 69 6.98 -4.52 -3.22
N CYS A 70 5.88 -3.93 -3.71
CA CYS A 70 5.49 -4.08 -5.10
C CYS A 70 6.52 -3.47 -6.05
N ILE A 71 7.02 -2.25 -5.76
CA ILE A 71 8.09 -1.62 -6.54
C ILE A 71 9.34 -2.50 -6.58
N ASN A 72 9.82 -2.96 -5.41
CA ASN A 72 11.02 -3.80 -5.34
C ASN A 72 10.86 -5.11 -6.13
N ASN A 73 9.66 -5.71 -6.11
CA ASN A 73 9.41 -6.93 -6.88
C ASN A 73 9.45 -6.66 -8.39
N ILE A 74 8.99 -5.50 -8.85
CA ILE A 74 9.05 -5.12 -10.26
C ILE A 74 10.49 -4.85 -10.68
N GLU A 75 11.25 -4.10 -9.88
CA GLU A 75 12.66 -3.83 -10.15
C GLU A 75 13.47 -5.13 -10.26
N ARG A 76 13.27 -6.07 -9.32
CA ARG A 76 13.89 -7.40 -9.39
C ARG A 76 13.47 -8.19 -10.63
N LYS A 77 12.19 -8.16 -10.99
CA LYS A 77 11.69 -8.86 -12.18
C LYS A 77 12.29 -8.28 -13.46
N ASN A 78 12.42 -6.96 -13.56
CA ASN A 78 13.03 -6.30 -14.70
C ASN A 78 14.53 -6.60 -14.80
N LEU A 79 15.27 -6.55 -13.69
CA LEU A 79 16.68 -6.95 -13.64
C LEU A 79 16.86 -8.38 -14.16
N HIS A 80 16.03 -9.31 -13.68
CA HIS A 80 16.11 -10.71 -14.10
C HIS A 80 15.77 -10.93 -15.58
N ILE A 81 14.90 -10.10 -16.17
CA ILE A 81 14.60 -10.12 -17.61
C ILE A 81 15.79 -9.60 -18.42
N VAL A 82 16.38 -8.48 -17.99
CA VAL A 82 17.57 -7.90 -18.65
C VAL A 82 18.74 -8.87 -18.61
N GLU A 83 18.95 -9.53 -17.48
CA GLU A 83 20.03 -10.51 -17.29
C GLU A 83 19.82 -11.76 -18.16
N LYS A 84 18.57 -12.25 -18.29
CA LYS A 84 18.23 -13.33 -19.24
C LYS A 84 18.48 -12.95 -20.69
N ILE A 85 18.10 -11.74 -21.10
CA ILE A 85 18.30 -11.28 -22.48
C ILE A 85 19.79 -11.15 -22.78
N LYS A 86 20.59 -10.63 -21.83
CA LYS A 86 22.03 -10.53 -21.97
C LYS A 86 22.69 -11.89 -22.13
N ASN A 87 22.34 -12.86 -21.29
CA ASN A 87 22.90 -14.21 -21.37
C ASN A 87 22.54 -14.93 -22.67
N ASN A 88 21.33 -14.75 -23.19
CA ASN A 88 20.91 -15.32 -24.48
C ASN A 88 21.54 -14.63 -25.71
N LEU A 89 22.17 -13.48 -25.55
CA LEU A 89 22.88 -12.75 -26.61
C LEU A 89 24.39 -13.04 -26.63
N GLU A 90 24.90 -13.64 -25.55
CA GLU A 90 26.30 -14.09 -25.43
C GLU A 90 26.49 -15.58 -25.77
N GLU A 91 25.39 -16.34 -25.99
CA GLU A 91 25.35 -17.68 -26.63
C GLU A 91 25.18 -17.57 -28.15
#